data_AF-A0A9E5UQL3-F1
#
_entry.id   AF-A0A9E5UQL3-F1
#
_cell.length_a   1.000
_cell.length_b   1.000
_cell.length_c   1.000
_cell.angle_alpha   90.00
_cell.angle_beta   90.00
_cell.angle_gamma   90.00
#
_symmetry.space_group_name_H-M   'P 1'
#
loop_
_entity.id
_entity.type
_entity.pdbx_description
1 polymer ?
#
loop_
_entity_poly.entity_id
_entity_poly.type
_entity_poly.pdbx_seq_one_letter_code
_entity_poly.pdbx_strand_id
1 'polypeptide(L)'
;MAVATSAEQKRRAYEKTLRELSMINFQVLADTACGNIVRRLEDDPSLCGVVVVDEDDTLLGMLPRRSVLEWMLSTPYGMDVFRKKPVSAILEFRPREYLCLEGDLTVVEAAARAFERSEDYIYDPVVVKLADDDYQLLDVPVLLVAQAQVQLSTQQRLQEEQGKLRRVLTALHGERQKSQQYVKALEQQQAQILRQNEALQQERRTAQARSEELAQLNQRIIEIASVFSAQGRHSFDATFEGIAATRSIADNFSEVSRQLSEELREIAEITDLILEVAGFIRLLSFNAAVDANRSNSIRVFLP
;
A
#
# COMPACT_ATOMS: atom_id res chain seq x y z
N MET A 1 24.24 9.76 -34.33
CA MET A 1 23.86 10.33 -35.65
C MET A 1 22.85 9.50 -36.44
N ALA A 2 22.81 8.16 -36.33
CA ALA A 2 21.88 7.33 -37.12
C ALA A 2 20.37 7.41 -36.74
N VAL A 3 20.03 7.89 -35.54
CA VAL A 3 18.63 7.98 -35.07
C VAL A 3 17.93 9.25 -35.60
N ALA A 4 18.68 10.33 -35.85
CA ALA A 4 18.13 11.59 -36.35
C ALA A 4 17.66 11.47 -37.81
N THR A 5 18.46 10.82 -38.66
CA THR A 5 18.12 10.56 -40.07
C THR A 5 16.89 9.67 -40.24
N SER A 6 16.71 8.66 -39.36
CA SER A 6 15.53 7.79 -39.39
C SER A 6 14.23 8.51 -39.00
N ALA A 7 14.30 9.46 -38.07
CA ALA A 7 13.15 10.26 -37.65
C ALA A 7 12.76 11.31 -38.72
N GLU A 8 13.75 11.94 -39.36
CA GLU A 8 13.53 12.89 -40.47
C GLU A 8 13.02 12.19 -41.74
N GLN A 9 13.52 11.00 -42.05
CA GLN A 9 12.97 10.18 -43.15
C GLN A 9 11.56 9.68 -42.86
N LYS A 10 11.24 9.32 -41.61
CA LYS A 10 9.86 9.02 -41.21
C LYS A 10 8.97 10.26 -41.28
N ARG A 11 9.49 11.46 -40.96
CA ARG A 11 8.75 12.73 -41.07
C ARG A 11 8.42 13.05 -42.52
N ARG A 12 9.41 12.98 -43.41
CA ARG A 12 9.25 13.14 -44.86
C ARG A 12 8.26 12.14 -45.46
N ALA A 13 8.20 10.90 -44.94
CA ALA A 13 7.26 9.89 -45.41
C ALA A 13 5.77 10.18 -45.07
N TYR A 14 5.48 11.20 -44.25
CA TYR A 14 4.11 11.58 -43.87
C TYR A 14 3.73 13.02 -44.24
N GLU A 15 4.59 13.72 -44.98
CA GLU A 15 4.33 15.08 -45.42
C GLU A 15 3.66 15.04 -46.81
N LYS A 16 2.53 15.73 -46.96
CA LYS A 16 1.87 15.88 -48.28
C LYS A 16 2.85 16.51 -49.26
N THR A 17 2.90 15.97 -50.46
CA THR A 17 3.70 16.50 -51.59
C THR A 17 2.86 17.41 -52.47
N LEU A 18 3.51 18.20 -53.33
CA LEU A 18 2.81 19.06 -54.30
C LEU A 18 1.99 18.23 -55.31
N ARG A 19 2.46 17.03 -55.68
CA ARG A 19 1.73 16.11 -56.59
C ARG A 19 0.33 15.74 -56.09
N GLU A 20 0.08 15.81 -54.78
CA GLU A 20 -1.21 15.47 -54.16
C GLU A 20 -2.22 16.63 -54.17
N LEU A 21 -1.82 17.82 -54.63
CA LEU A 21 -2.68 19.00 -54.67
C LEU A 21 -3.42 19.12 -56.00
N SER A 22 -4.57 19.80 -55.96
CA SER A 22 -5.29 20.18 -57.17
C SER A 22 -4.49 21.23 -57.95
N MET A 23 -3.93 20.80 -59.07
CA MET A 23 -3.16 21.65 -59.98
C MET A 23 -3.97 21.93 -61.26
N ILE A 24 -3.65 23.05 -61.90
CA ILE A 24 -4.30 23.52 -63.11
C ILE A 24 -3.37 23.31 -64.28
N ASN A 25 -3.79 22.49 -65.24
CA ASN A 25 -3.08 22.31 -66.49
C ASN A 25 -3.59 23.32 -67.53
N PHE A 26 -2.85 24.43 -67.69
CA PHE A 26 -3.09 25.39 -68.77
C PHE A 26 -1.75 25.86 -69.35
N GLN A 27 -1.34 25.19 -70.42
CA GLN A 27 -0.10 25.43 -71.14
C GLN A 27 -0.39 25.89 -72.58
N VAL A 28 0.44 26.79 -73.11
CA VAL A 28 0.34 27.30 -74.49
C VAL A 28 1.72 27.45 -75.11
N LEU A 29 1.79 27.32 -76.44
CA LEU A 29 3.01 27.57 -77.21
C LEU A 29 3.35 29.06 -77.23
N ALA A 30 4.64 29.37 -77.33
CA ALA A 30 5.17 30.74 -77.33
C ALA A 30 4.61 31.63 -78.47
N ASP A 31 4.22 31.01 -79.59
CA ASP A 31 3.62 31.67 -80.77
C ASP A 31 2.13 32.01 -80.58
N THR A 32 1.51 31.51 -79.52
CA THR A 32 0.08 31.64 -79.28
C THR A 32 -0.30 33.11 -79.12
N ALA A 33 -1.31 33.54 -79.87
CA ALA A 33 -1.81 34.91 -79.80
C ALA A 33 -2.38 35.23 -78.41
N CYS A 34 -1.96 36.34 -77.81
CA CYS A 34 -2.37 36.73 -76.46
C CYS A 34 -3.89 36.87 -76.30
N GLY A 35 -4.59 37.22 -77.38
CA GLY A 35 -6.06 37.28 -77.39
C GLY A 35 -6.75 35.96 -77.06
N ASN A 36 -6.14 34.82 -77.44
CA ASN A 36 -6.70 33.50 -77.16
C ASN A 36 -6.51 33.13 -75.69
N ILE A 37 -5.34 33.44 -75.12
CA ILE A 37 -5.01 33.24 -73.71
C ILE A 37 -6.01 34.01 -72.84
N VAL A 38 -6.20 35.29 -73.14
CA VAL A 38 -7.10 36.17 -72.40
C VAL A 38 -8.51 35.64 -72.43
N ARG A 39 -9.03 35.34 -73.63
CA ARG A 39 -10.39 34.82 -73.78
C ARG A 39 -10.58 33.55 -72.94
N ARG A 40 -9.60 32.64 -72.95
CA ARG A 40 -9.63 31.41 -72.17
C ARG A 40 -9.63 31.68 -70.65
N LEU A 41 -8.87 32.68 -70.19
CA LEU A 41 -8.86 33.11 -68.79
C LEU A 41 -10.17 33.80 -68.39
N GLU A 42 -10.79 34.60 -69.27
CA GLU A 42 -12.09 35.23 -69.04
C GLU A 42 -13.23 34.19 -68.99
N ASP A 43 -13.22 33.23 -69.93
CA ASP A 43 -14.24 32.17 -70.03
C ASP A 43 -14.21 31.21 -68.83
N ASP A 44 -13.06 31.09 -68.14
CA ASP A 44 -12.86 30.16 -67.03
C ASP A 44 -12.15 30.82 -65.84
N PRO A 45 -12.93 31.19 -64.81
CA PRO A 45 -12.42 31.77 -63.58
C PRO A 45 -11.52 30.82 -62.77
N SER A 46 -11.54 29.52 -63.02
CA SER A 46 -10.71 28.56 -62.27
C SER A 46 -9.23 28.63 -62.66
N LEU A 47 -8.90 29.22 -63.81
CA LEU A 47 -7.53 29.39 -64.27
C LEU A 47 -6.82 30.54 -63.53
N CYS A 48 -5.77 30.20 -62.78
CA CYS A 48 -4.96 31.14 -62.01
C CYS A 48 -3.83 31.81 -62.84
N GLY A 49 -3.53 31.28 -64.02
CA GLY A 49 -2.51 31.79 -64.94
C GLY A 49 -2.31 30.85 -66.11
N VAL A 50 -1.30 31.11 -66.94
CA VAL A 50 -0.91 30.27 -68.08
C VAL A 50 0.59 30.00 -68.04
N VAL A 51 0.99 28.78 -68.39
CA VAL A 51 2.38 28.39 -68.62
C VAL A 51 2.69 28.52 -70.10
N VAL A 52 3.85 29.08 -70.42
CA VAL A 52 4.31 29.25 -71.81
C VAL A 52 5.48 28.31 -72.04
N VAL A 53 5.34 27.45 -73.05
CA VAL A 53 6.36 26.49 -73.48
C VAL A 53 6.80 26.77 -74.93
N ASP A 54 7.96 26.28 -75.32
CA ASP A 54 8.40 26.30 -76.72
C ASP A 54 7.87 25.08 -77.51
N GLU A 55 8.37 24.89 -78.73
CA GLU A 55 7.99 23.76 -79.60
C GLU A 55 8.51 22.40 -79.09
N ASP A 56 9.53 22.40 -78.22
CA ASP A 56 10.13 21.23 -77.57
C ASP A 56 9.57 21.03 -76.13
N ASP A 57 8.41 21.61 -75.82
CA ASP A 57 7.74 21.60 -74.50
C ASP A 57 8.58 22.17 -73.34
N THR A 58 9.63 22.95 -73.64
CA THR A 58 10.49 23.55 -72.62
C THR A 58 9.85 24.79 -72.02
N LEU A 59 9.84 24.90 -70.68
CA LEU A 59 9.30 26.05 -69.96
C LEU A 59 10.04 27.35 -70.30
N LEU A 60 9.34 28.28 -70.97
CA LEU A 60 9.83 29.64 -71.26
C LEU A 60 9.43 30.64 -70.18
N GLY A 61 8.25 30.47 -69.58
CA GLY A 61 7.79 31.33 -68.51
C GLY A 61 6.35 31.07 -68.05
N MET A 62 5.89 31.90 -67.12
CA MET A 62 4.54 31.84 -66.57
C MET A 62 3.93 33.23 -66.51
N LEU A 63 2.66 33.34 -66.91
CA LEU A 63 1.90 34.57 -66.84
C LEU A 63 0.70 34.39 -65.91
N PRO A 64 0.67 35.08 -64.76
CA PRO A 64 -0.45 34.99 -63.84
C PRO A 64 -1.68 35.71 -64.38
N ARG A 65 -2.87 35.17 -64.08
CA ARG A 65 -4.16 35.72 -64.53
C ARG A 65 -4.25 37.21 -64.23
N ARG A 66 -3.90 37.59 -63.00
CA ARG A 66 -3.97 38.97 -62.52
C ARG A 66 -3.20 39.92 -63.44
N SER A 67 -1.95 39.60 -63.77
CA SER A 67 -1.12 40.46 -64.62
C SER A 67 -1.61 40.52 -66.05
N VAL A 68 -2.05 39.39 -66.62
CA VAL A 68 -2.61 39.37 -67.98
C VAL A 68 -3.83 40.29 -68.09
N LEU A 69 -4.75 40.21 -67.12
CA LEU A 69 -5.95 41.05 -67.07
C LEU A 69 -5.62 42.52 -66.72
N GLU A 70 -4.69 42.78 -65.79
CA GLU A 70 -4.25 44.13 -65.44
C GLU A 70 -3.59 44.85 -66.63
N TRP A 71 -2.69 44.17 -67.35
CA TRP A 71 -2.04 44.73 -68.55
C TRP A 71 -3.06 45.11 -69.62
N MET A 72 -4.06 44.25 -69.80
CA MET A 72 -5.13 44.45 -70.74
C MET A 72 -6.02 45.65 -70.41
N LEU A 73 -6.34 45.84 -69.13
CA LEU A 73 -7.22 46.91 -68.66
C LEU A 73 -6.49 48.25 -68.47
N SER A 74 -5.20 48.21 -68.18
CA SER A 74 -4.44 49.38 -67.71
C SER A 74 -3.58 50.05 -68.80
N THR A 75 -3.40 49.43 -69.97
CA THR A 75 -2.66 50.06 -71.07
C THR A 75 -3.61 50.76 -72.07
N PRO A 76 -3.42 52.05 -72.39
CA PRO A 76 -4.15 52.68 -73.48
C PRO A 76 -3.83 51.92 -74.78
N TYR A 77 -4.87 51.40 -75.45
CA TYR A 77 -4.79 50.51 -76.62
C TYR A 77 -4.22 49.09 -76.39
N GLY A 78 -4.11 48.63 -75.13
CA GLY A 78 -3.61 47.30 -74.79
C GLY A 78 -4.32 46.16 -75.50
N MET A 79 -5.65 46.26 -75.56
CA MET A 79 -6.53 45.30 -76.21
C MET A 79 -6.30 45.17 -77.72
N ASP A 80 -6.01 46.26 -78.42
CA ASP A 80 -5.88 46.24 -79.87
C ASP A 80 -4.46 45.91 -80.32
N VAL A 81 -3.45 46.28 -79.52
CA VAL A 81 -2.03 46.13 -79.86
C VAL A 81 -1.48 44.75 -79.51
N PHE A 82 -1.89 44.15 -78.38
CA PHE A 82 -1.31 42.89 -77.91
C PHE A 82 -2.14 41.66 -78.30
N ARG A 83 -3.42 41.81 -78.65
CA ARG A 83 -4.30 40.68 -78.98
C ARG A 83 -3.79 39.80 -80.12
N LYS A 84 -3.09 40.37 -81.10
CA LYS A 84 -2.52 39.67 -82.26
C LYS A 84 -1.05 39.27 -82.08
N LYS A 85 -0.39 39.72 -81.02
CA LYS A 85 1.02 39.41 -80.79
C LYS A 85 1.16 38.02 -80.14
N PRO A 86 2.24 37.29 -80.45
CA PRO A 86 2.55 36.05 -79.75
C PRO A 86 2.88 36.35 -78.28
N VAL A 87 2.62 35.38 -77.40
CA VAL A 87 2.86 35.50 -75.96
C VAL A 87 4.36 35.64 -75.63
N SER A 88 5.24 35.09 -76.46
CA SER A 88 6.69 35.29 -76.37
C SER A 88 7.09 36.76 -76.38
N ALA A 89 6.46 37.59 -77.22
CA ALA A 89 6.74 39.02 -77.28
C ALA A 89 6.36 39.77 -75.99
N ILE A 90 5.41 39.24 -75.22
CA ILE A 90 5.06 39.79 -73.90
C ILE A 90 6.11 39.40 -72.85
N LEU A 91 6.54 38.13 -72.85
CA LEU A 91 7.59 37.64 -71.95
C LEU A 91 8.90 38.40 -72.14
N GLU A 92 9.28 38.70 -73.38
CA GLU A 92 10.47 39.51 -73.70
C GLU A 92 10.33 40.96 -73.25
N PHE A 93 9.15 41.56 -73.44
CA PHE A 93 8.92 42.96 -73.09
C PHE A 93 8.79 43.20 -71.59
N ARG A 94 8.27 42.21 -70.86
CA ARG A 94 7.99 42.24 -69.41
C ARG A 94 8.47 40.93 -68.78
N PRO A 95 9.79 40.74 -68.60
CA PRO A 95 10.28 39.57 -67.90
C PRO A 95 9.75 39.60 -66.46
N ARG A 96 9.03 38.54 -66.08
CA ARG A 96 8.55 38.30 -64.72
C ARG A 96 9.29 37.12 -64.13
N GLU A 97 9.66 37.26 -62.87
CA GLU A 97 10.19 36.13 -62.11
C GLU A 97 9.05 35.14 -61.85
N TYR A 98 9.32 33.86 -62.07
CA TYR A 98 8.40 32.77 -61.76
C TYR A 98 9.13 31.74 -60.92
N LEU A 99 8.38 31.05 -60.05
CA LEU A 99 8.91 29.98 -59.23
C LEU A 99 8.52 28.64 -59.85
N CYS A 100 9.51 27.83 -60.21
CA CYS A 100 9.32 26.45 -60.64
C CYS A 100 9.78 25.50 -59.53
N LEU A 101 8.90 24.60 -59.09
CA LEU A 101 9.17 23.60 -58.05
C LEU A 101 8.94 22.19 -58.59
N GLU A 102 9.67 21.23 -58.05
CA GLU A 102 9.44 19.82 -58.32
C GLU A 102 8.18 19.32 -57.62
N GLY A 103 7.40 18.46 -58.28
CA GLY A 103 6.17 17.89 -57.72
C GLY A 103 6.38 17.09 -56.43
N ASP A 104 7.57 16.50 -56.26
CA ASP A 104 7.93 15.71 -55.08
C ASP A 104 8.33 16.56 -53.87
N LEU A 105 8.37 17.89 -54.02
CA LEU A 105 8.60 18.80 -52.91
C LEU A 105 7.43 18.78 -51.92
N THR A 106 7.71 18.93 -50.62
CA THR A 106 6.65 18.94 -49.61
C THR A 106 5.88 20.25 -49.65
N VAL A 107 4.61 20.21 -49.24
CA VAL A 107 3.75 21.40 -49.15
C VAL A 107 4.37 22.49 -48.26
N VAL A 108 5.06 22.10 -47.18
CA VAL A 108 5.66 23.05 -46.24
C VAL A 108 6.88 23.75 -46.86
N GLU A 109 7.75 22.99 -47.52
CA GLU A 109 8.93 23.54 -48.21
C GLU A 109 8.50 24.42 -49.40
N ALA A 110 7.48 23.99 -50.14
CA ALA A 110 6.92 24.75 -51.26
C ALA A 110 6.28 26.07 -50.80
N ALA A 111 5.52 26.05 -49.71
CA ALA A 111 4.95 27.25 -49.12
C ALA A 111 6.04 28.23 -48.68
N ALA A 112 7.10 27.75 -48.01
CA ALA A 112 8.23 28.59 -47.61
C ALA A 112 8.85 29.32 -48.81
N ARG A 113 9.17 28.58 -49.89
CA ARG A 113 9.73 29.17 -51.13
C ARG A 113 8.76 30.12 -51.83
N ALA A 114 7.46 29.81 -51.82
CA ALA A 114 6.44 30.68 -52.39
C ALA A 114 6.32 32.02 -51.63
N PHE A 115 6.53 32.03 -50.31
CA PHE A 115 6.47 33.22 -49.47
C PHE A 115 7.80 33.99 -49.32
N GLU A 116 8.91 33.42 -49.77
CA GLU A 116 10.21 34.13 -49.85
C GLU A 116 10.29 35.11 -51.03
N ARG A 117 9.33 35.05 -51.96
CA ARG A 117 9.25 35.95 -53.12
C ARG A 117 8.95 37.39 -52.70
N SER A 118 9.34 38.35 -53.55
CA SER A 118 8.97 39.77 -53.39
C SER A 118 7.46 39.96 -53.27
N GLU A 119 7.03 41.02 -52.57
CA GLU A 119 5.60 41.34 -52.35
C GLU A 119 4.78 41.43 -53.65
N ASP A 120 5.43 41.78 -54.76
CA ASP A 120 4.81 41.85 -56.09
C ASP A 120 4.44 40.47 -56.68
N TYR A 121 5.07 39.40 -56.21
CA TYR A 121 4.96 38.03 -56.74
C TYR A 121 4.52 37.00 -55.70
N ILE A 122 4.40 37.40 -54.43
CA ILE A 122 4.07 36.48 -53.32
C ILE A 122 2.72 35.78 -53.51
N TYR A 123 1.78 36.44 -54.18
CA TYR A 123 0.45 35.92 -54.51
C TYR A 123 0.35 35.29 -55.90
N ASP A 124 1.43 35.32 -56.68
CA ASP A 124 1.43 34.67 -57.99
C ASP A 124 1.42 33.14 -57.81
N PRO A 125 0.73 32.40 -58.69
CA PRO A 125 0.78 30.95 -58.71
C PRO A 125 2.21 30.44 -58.88
N VAL A 126 2.41 29.16 -58.59
CA VAL A 126 3.71 28.49 -58.67
C VAL A 126 3.64 27.45 -59.79
N VAL A 127 4.68 27.38 -60.61
CA VAL A 127 4.81 26.33 -61.62
C VAL A 127 5.34 25.08 -60.92
N VAL A 128 4.68 23.95 -61.14
CA VAL A 128 5.07 22.65 -60.61
C VAL A 128 5.43 21.73 -61.77
N LYS A 129 6.66 21.23 -61.76
CA LYS A 129 7.13 20.21 -62.70
C LYS A 129 6.75 18.83 -62.16
N LEU A 130 5.83 18.13 -62.82
CA LEU A 130 5.37 16.80 -62.40
C LEU A 130 6.17 15.68 -63.06
N ALA A 131 6.56 15.85 -64.32
CA ALA A 131 7.42 14.95 -65.05
C ALA A 131 8.30 15.79 -65.98
N ASP A 132 9.19 15.16 -66.74
CA ASP A 132 9.84 15.85 -67.85
C ASP A 132 8.76 16.40 -68.79
N ASP A 133 8.82 17.71 -69.01
CA ASP A 133 7.94 18.49 -69.86
C ASP A 133 6.46 18.56 -69.46
N ASP A 134 6.09 18.12 -68.23
CA ASP A 134 4.75 18.32 -67.66
C ASP A 134 4.75 19.41 -66.59
N TYR A 135 4.30 20.61 -66.99
CA TYR A 135 4.21 21.80 -66.13
C TYR A 135 2.77 22.14 -65.79
N GLN A 136 2.47 22.22 -64.50
CA GLN A 136 1.15 22.61 -64.02
C GLN A 136 1.22 23.80 -63.08
N LEU A 137 0.11 24.53 -62.94
CA LEU A 137 0.03 25.68 -62.06
C LEU A 137 -0.62 25.30 -60.74
N LEU A 138 0.02 25.71 -59.66
CA LEU A 138 -0.51 25.64 -58.31
C LEU A 138 -0.84 27.04 -57.82
N ASP A 139 -2.11 27.26 -57.51
CA ASP A 139 -2.55 28.53 -56.96
C ASP A 139 -2.16 28.68 -55.47
N VAL A 140 -1.77 29.89 -55.06
CA VAL A 140 -1.29 30.16 -53.69
C VAL A 140 -2.35 29.88 -52.61
N PRO A 141 -3.64 30.19 -52.81
CA PRO A 141 -4.70 29.79 -51.87
C PRO A 141 -4.77 28.28 -51.65
N VAL A 142 -4.58 27.47 -52.69
CA VAL A 142 -4.57 25.99 -52.57
C VAL A 142 -3.38 25.55 -51.74
N LEU A 143 -2.20 26.12 -52.00
CA LEU A 143 -0.98 25.86 -51.23
C LEU A 143 -1.13 26.24 -49.75
N LEU A 144 -1.73 27.41 -49.46
CA LEU A 144 -2.00 27.88 -48.10
C LEU A 144 -2.95 26.96 -47.34
N VAL A 145 -4.05 26.55 -47.98
CA VAL A 145 -5.01 25.61 -47.37
C VAL A 145 -4.32 24.28 -47.08
N ALA A 146 -3.52 23.78 -48.02
CA ALA A 146 -2.76 22.55 -47.83
C ALA A 146 -1.76 22.68 -46.66
N GLN A 147 -1.02 23.78 -46.58
CA GLN A 147 -0.08 24.05 -45.48
C GLN A 147 -0.81 24.10 -44.14
N ALA A 148 -1.95 24.79 -44.06
CA ALA A 148 -2.76 24.86 -42.85
C ALA A 148 -3.27 23.49 -42.42
N GLN A 149 -3.71 22.65 -43.35
CA GLN A 149 -4.12 21.26 -43.06
C GLN A 149 -2.96 20.41 -42.51
N VAL A 150 -1.77 20.52 -43.11
CA VAL A 150 -0.57 19.83 -42.63
C VAL A 150 -0.21 20.30 -41.22
N GLN A 151 -0.31 21.59 -40.94
CA GLN A 151 -0.04 22.13 -39.62
C GLN A 151 -1.06 21.68 -38.57
N LEU A 152 -2.36 21.73 -38.90
CA LEU A 152 -3.43 21.29 -38.00
C LEU A 152 -3.32 19.81 -37.64
N SER A 153 -3.09 18.95 -38.63
CA SER A 153 -2.90 17.51 -38.41
C SER A 153 -1.66 17.22 -37.56
N THR A 154 -0.56 17.95 -37.76
CA THR A 154 0.64 17.83 -36.93
C THR A 154 0.37 18.25 -35.48
N GLN A 155 -0.35 19.36 -35.27
CA GLN A 155 -0.71 19.83 -33.94
C GLN A 155 -1.63 18.84 -33.20
N GLN A 156 -2.64 18.28 -33.88
CA GLN A 156 -3.52 17.26 -33.30
C GLN A 156 -2.73 16.03 -32.83
N ARG A 157 -1.84 15.51 -33.68
CA ARG A 157 -0.99 14.36 -33.33
C ARG A 157 -0.09 14.67 -32.14
N LEU A 158 0.50 15.87 -32.09
CA LEU A 158 1.32 16.29 -30.95
C LEU A 158 0.50 16.35 -29.65
N GLN A 159 -0.72 16.87 -29.70
CA GLN A 159 -1.62 16.91 -28.54
C GLN A 159 -2.03 15.51 -28.08
N GLU A 160 -2.30 14.59 -28.99
CA GLU A 160 -2.61 13.20 -28.67
C GLU A 160 -1.44 12.50 -27.96
N GLU A 161 -0.22 12.65 -28.49
CA GLU A 161 0.99 12.08 -27.89
C GLU A 161 1.27 12.67 -26.50
N GLN A 162 1.14 13.99 -26.35
CA GLN A 162 1.23 14.65 -25.04
C GLN A 162 0.16 14.15 -24.07
N GLY A 163 -1.07 13.94 -24.55
CA GLY A 163 -2.17 13.38 -23.77
C GLY A 163 -1.88 11.96 -23.29
N LYS A 164 -1.37 11.09 -24.16
CA LYS A 164 -0.93 9.73 -23.81
C LYS A 164 0.16 9.76 -22.75
N LEU A 165 1.20 10.56 -22.96
CA LEU A 165 2.30 10.70 -22.01
C LEU A 165 1.80 11.17 -20.64
N ARG A 166 0.92 12.18 -20.61
CA ARG A 166 0.36 12.70 -19.36
C ARG A 166 -0.41 11.62 -18.61
N ARG A 167 -1.21 10.78 -19.29
CA ARG A 167 -1.92 9.65 -18.67
C ARG A 167 -0.96 8.65 -18.03
N VAL A 168 0.10 8.27 -18.74
CA VAL A 168 1.12 7.34 -18.22
C VAL A 168 1.81 7.92 -16.99
N LEU A 169 2.22 9.19 -17.03
CA LEU A 169 2.84 9.86 -15.89
C LEU A 169 1.90 9.93 -14.68
N THR A 170 0.61 10.24 -14.88
CA THR A 170 -0.37 10.24 -13.78
C THR A 170 -0.57 8.85 -13.19
N ALA A 171 -0.60 7.81 -14.02
CA ALA A 171 -0.72 6.43 -13.55
C ALA A 171 0.51 5.99 -12.75
N LEU A 172 1.72 6.31 -13.25
CA LEU A 172 2.97 6.03 -12.55
C LEU A 172 3.07 6.77 -11.21
N HIS A 173 2.67 8.04 -11.17
CA HIS A 173 2.62 8.79 -9.91
C HIS A 173 1.65 8.17 -8.92
N GLY A 174 0.46 7.77 -9.38
CA GLY A 174 -0.52 7.09 -8.54
C GLY A 174 0.01 5.77 -7.95
N GLU A 175 0.65 4.95 -8.78
CA GLU A 175 1.21 3.66 -8.34
C GLU A 175 2.39 3.84 -7.38
N ARG A 176 3.26 4.82 -7.67
CA ARG A 176 4.37 5.18 -6.78
C ARG A 176 3.87 5.66 -5.42
N GLN A 177 2.81 6.46 -5.39
CA GLN A 177 2.21 6.96 -4.16
C GLN A 177 1.61 5.82 -3.33
N LYS A 178 0.88 4.88 -3.97
CA LYS A 178 0.38 3.67 -3.29
C LYS A 178 1.51 2.84 -2.70
N SER A 179 2.57 2.59 -3.48
CA SER A 179 3.75 1.85 -2.99
C SER A 179 4.38 2.52 -1.76
N GLN A 180 4.52 3.85 -1.76
CA GLN A 180 5.00 4.59 -0.59
C GLN A 180 4.07 4.48 0.62
N GLN A 181 2.74 4.49 0.40
CA GLN A 181 1.76 4.27 1.47
C GLN A 181 1.86 2.85 2.04
N TYR A 182 2.03 1.84 1.18
CA TYR A 182 2.24 0.46 1.62
C TYR A 182 3.50 0.30 2.47
N VAL A 183 4.62 0.92 2.07
CA VAL A 183 5.86 0.88 2.87
C VAL A 183 5.63 1.48 4.27
N LYS A 184 5.01 2.66 4.37
CA LYS A 184 4.70 3.29 5.66
C LYS A 184 3.76 2.43 6.53
N ALA A 185 2.74 1.83 5.94
CA ALA A 185 1.82 0.95 6.66
C ALA A 185 2.54 -0.30 7.17
N LEU A 186 3.44 -0.87 6.36
CA LEU A 186 4.24 -2.03 6.74
C LEU A 186 5.20 -1.72 7.90
N GLU A 187 5.86 -0.56 7.86
CA GLU A 187 6.72 -0.08 8.96
C GLU A 187 5.95 0.09 10.27
N GLN A 188 4.74 0.68 10.20
CA GLN A 188 3.87 0.81 11.37
C GLN A 188 3.45 -0.54 11.93
N GLN A 189 3.06 -1.47 11.05
CA GLN A 189 2.68 -2.83 11.44
C GLN A 189 3.87 -3.57 12.10
N GLN A 190 5.07 -3.48 11.52
CA GLN A 190 6.28 -4.08 12.10
C GLN A 190 6.59 -3.50 13.48
N ALA A 191 6.52 -2.18 13.64
CA ALA A 191 6.73 -1.53 14.94
C ALA A 191 5.70 -1.99 15.99
N GLN A 192 4.45 -2.19 15.59
CA GLN A 192 3.41 -2.71 16.47
C GLN A 192 3.67 -4.17 16.88
N ILE A 193 4.07 -5.03 15.94
CA ILE A 193 4.43 -6.42 16.23
C ILE A 193 5.61 -6.49 17.20
N LEU A 194 6.64 -5.66 16.98
CA LEU A 194 7.80 -5.59 17.89
C LEU A 194 7.37 -5.21 19.30
N ARG A 195 6.56 -4.16 19.47
CA ARG A 195 6.03 -3.76 20.80
C ARG A 195 5.20 -4.86 21.45
N GLN A 196 4.36 -5.56 20.68
CA GLN A 196 3.57 -6.68 21.20
C GLN A 196 4.46 -7.83 21.68
N ASN A 197 5.48 -8.16 20.90
CA ASN A 197 6.43 -9.21 21.27
C ASN A 197 7.21 -8.84 22.54
N GLU A 198 7.65 -7.59 22.68
CA GLU A 198 8.30 -7.10 23.90
C GLU A 198 7.38 -7.19 25.12
N ALA A 199 6.12 -6.75 24.99
CA ALA A 199 5.13 -6.85 26.06
C ALA A 199 4.86 -8.30 26.47
N LEU A 200 4.68 -9.20 25.49
CA LEU A 200 4.50 -10.63 25.72
C LEU A 200 5.72 -11.27 26.40
N GLN A 201 6.94 -10.85 26.03
CA GLN A 201 8.15 -11.32 26.70
C GLN A 201 8.20 -10.86 28.16
N GLN A 202 7.78 -9.64 28.44
CA GLN A 202 7.73 -9.12 29.79
C GLN A 202 6.66 -9.84 30.65
N GLU A 203 5.48 -10.09 30.09
CA GLU A 203 4.43 -10.88 30.73
C GLU A 203 4.87 -12.33 30.99
N ARG A 204 5.57 -12.95 30.05
CA ARG A 204 6.15 -14.29 30.27
C ARG A 204 7.17 -14.30 31.41
N ARG A 205 8.03 -13.30 31.50
CA ARG A 205 9.01 -13.19 32.60
C ARG A 205 8.34 -13.03 33.96
N THR A 206 7.31 -12.18 34.06
CA THR A 206 6.58 -12.00 35.32
C THR A 206 5.80 -13.27 35.71
N ALA A 207 5.20 -13.96 34.74
CA ALA A 207 4.55 -15.25 34.98
C ALA A 207 5.55 -16.33 35.44
N GLN A 208 6.74 -16.39 34.84
CA GLN A 208 7.81 -17.30 35.27
C GLN A 208 8.25 -17.00 36.71
N ALA A 209 8.51 -15.75 37.06
CA ALA A 209 8.89 -15.36 38.42
C ALA A 209 7.81 -15.74 39.45
N ARG A 210 6.53 -15.52 39.14
CA ARG A 210 5.42 -15.96 40.01
C ARG A 210 5.34 -17.48 40.14
N SER A 211 5.57 -18.22 39.07
CA SER A 211 5.57 -19.68 39.11
C SER A 211 6.71 -20.22 39.98
N GLU A 212 7.89 -19.60 39.93
CA GLU A 212 9.02 -19.94 40.79
C GLU A 212 8.71 -19.63 42.27
N GLU A 213 8.10 -18.49 42.56
CA GLU A 213 7.66 -18.13 43.91
C GLU A 213 6.63 -19.13 44.46
N LEU A 214 5.63 -19.51 43.65
CA LEU A 214 4.65 -20.53 44.00
C LEU A 214 5.29 -21.91 44.23
N ALA A 215 6.30 -22.28 43.42
CA ALA A 215 7.04 -23.53 43.62
C ALA A 215 7.81 -23.51 44.95
N GLN A 216 8.47 -22.41 45.29
CA GLN A 216 9.15 -22.23 46.58
C GLN A 216 8.16 -22.25 47.75
N LEU A 217 7.00 -21.62 47.61
CA LEU A 217 5.94 -21.65 48.62
C LEU A 217 5.42 -23.06 48.83
N ASN A 218 5.15 -23.80 47.76
CA ASN A 218 4.73 -25.19 47.84
C ASN A 218 5.79 -26.06 48.53
N GLN A 219 7.08 -25.86 48.21
CA GLN A 219 8.17 -26.56 48.87
C GLN A 219 8.21 -26.27 50.38
N ARG A 220 8.04 -25.00 50.79
CA ARG A 220 7.93 -24.63 52.21
C ARG A 220 6.74 -25.26 52.90
N ILE A 221 5.58 -25.33 52.24
CA ILE A 221 4.38 -25.97 52.79
C ILE A 221 4.66 -27.47 53.04
N ILE A 222 5.33 -28.14 52.10
CA ILE A 222 5.72 -29.55 52.24
C ILE A 222 6.68 -29.72 53.43
N GLU A 223 7.69 -28.86 53.57
CA GLU A 223 8.62 -28.88 54.70
C GLU A 223 7.89 -28.68 56.04
N ILE A 224 7.03 -27.66 56.15
CA ILE A 224 6.22 -27.39 57.34
C ILE A 224 5.32 -28.59 57.67
N ALA A 225 4.64 -29.15 56.68
CA ALA A 225 3.78 -30.32 56.86
C ALA A 225 4.57 -31.53 57.39
N SER A 226 5.81 -31.73 56.93
CA SER A 226 6.67 -32.83 57.39
C SER A 226 7.11 -32.65 58.86
N VAL A 227 7.52 -31.45 59.25
CA VAL A 227 7.90 -31.11 60.63
C VAL A 227 6.69 -31.25 61.55
N PHE A 228 5.54 -30.70 61.15
CA PHE A 228 4.30 -30.80 61.91
C PHE A 228 3.86 -32.25 62.10
N SER A 229 4.00 -33.09 61.06
CA SER A 229 3.70 -34.53 61.14
C SER A 229 4.67 -35.29 62.06
N ALA A 230 5.95 -34.90 62.12
CA ALA A 230 6.93 -35.46 63.04
C ALA A 230 6.65 -35.05 64.49
N GLN A 231 6.36 -33.76 64.72
CA GLN A 231 5.95 -33.23 66.01
C GLN A 231 4.65 -33.88 66.51
N GLY A 232 3.66 -34.04 65.62
CA GLY A 232 2.40 -34.72 65.91
C GLY A 232 2.64 -36.16 66.35
N ARG A 233 3.46 -36.92 65.62
CA ARG A 233 3.86 -38.29 66.01
C ARG A 233 4.48 -38.31 67.41
N HIS A 234 5.46 -37.46 67.67
CA HIS A 234 6.10 -37.37 68.98
C HIS A 234 5.11 -37.02 70.10
N SER A 235 4.18 -36.10 69.85
CA SER A 235 3.13 -35.73 70.82
C SER A 235 2.20 -36.90 71.11
N PHE A 236 1.81 -37.68 70.09
CA PHE A 236 1.01 -38.89 70.28
C PHE A 236 1.79 -39.94 71.08
N ASP A 237 3.05 -40.20 70.74
CA ASP A 237 3.90 -41.17 71.44
C ASP A 237 4.03 -40.81 72.93
N ALA A 238 4.32 -39.55 73.25
CA ALA A 238 4.40 -39.05 74.63
C ALA A 238 3.06 -39.19 75.38
N THR A 239 1.93 -39.02 74.68
CA THR A 239 0.60 -39.23 75.29
C THR A 239 0.35 -40.71 75.56
N PHE A 240 0.76 -41.60 74.66
CA PHE A 240 0.67 -43.05 74.86
C PHE A 240 1.53 -43.50 76.04
N GLU A 241 2.76 -43.00 76.16
CA GLU A 241 3.61 -43.23 77.33
C GLU A 241 2.96 -42.71 78.61
N GLY A 242 2.37 -41.51 78.59
CA GLY A 242 1.64 -40.95 79.72
C GLY A 242 0.42 -41.79 80.13
N ILE A 243 -0.35 -42.31 79.16
CA ILE A 243 -1.47 -43.21 79.41
C ILE A 243 -0.97 -44.54 80.01
N ALA A 244 0.13 -45.09 79.50
CA ALA A 244 0.74 -46.30 80.04
C ALA A 244 1.22 -46.10 81.49
N ALA A 245 1.86 -44.97 81.79
CA ALA A 245 2.26 -44.60 83.15
C ALA A 245 1.04 -44.45 84.07
N THR A 246 -0.02 -43.80 83.59
CA THR A 246 -1.28 -43.66 84.35
C THR A 246 -1.92 -45.01 84.64
N ARG A 247 -1.90 -45.93 83.67
CA ARG A 247 -2.37 -47.30 83.85
C ARG A 247 -1.56 -48.04 84.92
N SER A 248 -0.24 -47.93 84.90
CA SER A 248 0.61 -48.53 85.93
C SER A 248 0.35 -47.96 87.33
N ILE A 249 0.10 -46.64 87.45
CA ILE A 249 -0.31 -46.02 88.72
C ILE A 249 -1.67 -46.56 89.17
N ALA A 250 -2.63 -46.72 88.25
CA ALA A 250 -3.93 -47.29 88.57
C ALA A 250 -3.84 -48.76 89.03
N ASP A 251 -2.98 -49.56 88.39
CA ASP A 251 -2.73 -50.95 88.79
C ASP A 251 -2.09 -51.01 90.19
N ASN A 252 -1.07 -50.20 90.46
CA ASN A 252 -0.46 -50.07 91.80
C ASN A 252 -1.47 -49.60 92.85
N PHE A 253 -2.31 -48.60 92.52
CA PHE A 253 -3.36 -48.12 93.42
C PHE A 253 -4.37 -49.22 93.74
N SER A 254 -4.76 -50.02 92.74
CA SER A 254 -5.65 -51.17 92.93
C SER A 254 -5.01 -52.22 93.85
N GLU A 255 -3.71 -52.45 93.74
CA GLU A 255 -2.96 -53.38 94.60
C GLU A 255 -2.88 -52.87 96.05
N VAL A 256 -2.51 -51.59 96.24
CA VAL A 256 -2.49 -50.94 97.57
C VAL A 256 -3.88 -50.95 98.21
N SER A 257 -4.93 -50.66 97.43
CA SER A 257 -6.30 -50.72 97.93
C SER A 257 -6.69 -52.12 98.38
N ARG A 258 -6.17 -53.16 97.72
CA ARG A 258 -6.41 -54.56 98.11
C ARG A 258 -5.71 -54.90 99.42
N GLN A 259 -4.43 -54.52 99.57
CA GLN A 259 -3.69 -54.68 100.83
C GLN A 259 -4.38 -53.96 101.99
N LEU A 260 -4.79 -52.69 101.79
CA LEU A 260 -5.48 -51.93 102.83
C LEU A 260 -6.80 -52.59 103.24
N SER A 261 -7.51 -53.21 102.30
CA SER A 261 -8.74 -53.95 102.60
C SER A 261 -8.48 -55.23 103.40
N GLU A 262 -7.36 -55.91 103.20
CA GLU A 262 -6.93 -57.05 104.02
C GLU A 262 -6.53 -56.59 105.43
N GLU A 263 -5.74 -55.53 105.56
CA GLU A 263 -5.36 -54.97 106.88
C GLU A 263 -6.59 -54.50 107.68
N LEU A 264 -7.53 -53.80 107.04
CA LEU A 264 -8.78 -53.38 107.70
C LEU A 264 -9.61 -54.59 108.17
N ARG A 265 -9.54 -55.71 107.46
CA ARG A 265 -10.20 -56.95 107.86
C ARG A 265 -9.51 -57.58 109.07
N GLU A 266 -8.17 -57.60 109.11
CA GLU A 266 -7.44 -58.03 110.30
C GLU A 266 -7.75 -57.15 111.52
N ILE A 267 -7.83 -55.82 111.34
CA ILE A 267 -8.22 -54.90 112.41
C ILE A 267 -9.65 -55.18 112.87
N ALA A 268 -10.58 -55.46 111.96
CA ALA A 268 -11.95 -55.84 112.32
C ALA A 268 -11.98 -57.13 113.16
N GLU A 269 -11.20 -58.15 112.78
CA GLU A 269 -11.06 -59.40 113.56
C GLU A 269 -10.46 -59.14 114.96
N ILE A 270 -9.43 -58.29 115.07
CA ILE A 270 -8.86 -57.88 116.37
C ILE A 270 -9.89 -57.14 117.22
N THR A 271 -10.69 -56.27 116.59
CA THR A 271 -11.71 -55.47 117.30
C THR A 271 -12.81 -56.38 117.87
N ASP A 272 -13.21 -57.41 117.12
CA ASP A 272 -14.18 -58.42 117.57
C ASP A 272 -13.61 -59.23 118.75
N LEU A 273 -12.32 -59.60 118.69
CA LEU A 273 -11.62 -60.26 119.78
C LEU A 273 -11.56 -59.40 121.06
N ILE A 274 -11.35 -58.09 120.92
CA ILE A 274 -11.38 -57.14 122.05
C ILE A 274 -12.80 -57.05 122.64
N LEU A 275 -13.84 -57.04 121.80
CA LEU A 275 -15.24 -57.08 122.23
C LEU A 275 -15.56 -58.37 123.00
N GLU A 276 -15.05 -59.51 122.56
CA GLU A 276 -15.17 -60.79 123.25
C GLU A 276 -14.47 -60.77 124.62
N VAL A 277 -13.22 -60.29 124.69
CA VAL A 277 -12.48 -60.12 125.95
C VAL A 277 -13.18 -59.15 126.89
N ALA A 278 -13.71 -58.03 126.38
CA ALA A 278 -14.49 -57.09 127.17
C ALA A 278 -15.78 -57.72 127.72
N GLY A 279 -16.43 -58.60 126.94
CA GLY A 279 -17.53 -59.44 127.40
C GLY A 279 -17.12 -60.36 128.54
N PHE A 280 -15.96 -61.02 128.42
CA PHE A 280 -15.38 -61.87 129.46
C PHE A 280 -15.10 -61.09 130.75
N ILE A 281 -14.48 -59.91 130.65
CA ILE A 281 -14.22 -59.03 131.80
C ILE A 281 -15.53 -58.62 132.47
N ARG A 282 -16.57 -58.30 131.70
CA ARG A 282 -17.91 -57.98 132.24
C ARG A 282 -18.51 -59.16 133.00
N LEU A 283 -18.36 -60.38 132.49
CA LEU A 283 -18.82 -61.61 133.14
C LEU A 283 -18.04 -61.93 134.43
N LEU A 284 -16.72 -61.74 134.40
CA LEU A 284 -15.85 -61.88 135.58
C LEU A 284 -16.17 -60.84 136.65
N SER A 285 -16.44 -59.59 136.23
CA SER A 285 -16.83 -58.51 137.14
C SER A 285 -18.18 -58.78 137.80
N PHE A 286 -19.12 -59.34 137.05
CA PHE A 286 -20.41 -59.80 137.58
C PHE A 286 -20.24 -60.97 138.55
N ASN A 287 -19.44 -61.99 138.21
CA ASN A 287 -19.16 -63.12 139.11
C ASN A 287 -18.44 -62.67 140.40
N ALA A 288 -17.48 -61.76 140.31
CA ALA A 288 -16.81 -61.18 141.48
C ALA A 288 -17.79 -60.40 142.38
N ALA A 289 -18.75 -59.67 141.80
CA ALA A 289 -19.79 -58.98 142.56
C ALA A 289 -20.76 -59.98 143.25
N VAL A 290 -21.06 -61.11 142.61
CA VAL A 290 -21.91 -62.16 143.19
C VAL A 290 -21.19 -62.93 144.31
N ASP A 291 -19.89 -63.19 144.18
CA ASP A 291 -19.08 -63.87 145.20
C ASP A 291 -18.80 -63.00 146.43
N ALA A 292 -18.62 -61.69 146.22
CA ALA A 292 -18.52 -60.72 147.32
C ALA A 292 -19.81 -60.69 148.17
N ASN A 293 -20.97 -60.92 147.57
CA ASN A 293 -22.25 -60.88 148.27
C ASN A 293 -22.56 -62.21 149.01
N ARG A 294 -21.97 -63.34 148.60
CA ARG A 294 -22.12 -64.64 149.28
C ARG A 294 -21.19 -64.85 150.46
N SER A 295 -20.15 -64.03 150.61
CA SER A 295 -19.10 -64.25 151.61
C SER A 295 -19.32 -63.56 152.97
N ASN A 296 -20.36 -62.73 153.14
CA ASN A 296 -20.54 -61.92 154.36
C ASN A 296 -21.71 -62.34 155.27
N SER A 297 -22.17 -63.59 155.18
CA SER A 297 -23.17 -64.15 156.09
C SER A 297 -22.66 -65.48 156.66
N ILE A 298 -22.49 -65.54 157.99
CA ILE A 298 -22.26 -66.72 158.86
C ILE A 298 -20.82 -66.85 159.41
N ARG A 299 -20.59 -66.20 160.57
CA ARG A 299 -19.88 -66.66 161.81
C ARG A 299 -20.02 -65.52 162.85
N VAL A 300 -20.91 -65.53 163.84
CA VAL A 300 -21.17 -66.41 165.01
C VAL A 300 -20.15 -66.24 166.16
N PHE A 301 -20.66 -65.65 167.26
CA PHE A 301 -20.37 -65.81 168.71
C PHE A 301 -18.97 -65.56 169.32
N LEU A 302 -18.92 -64.65 170.30
CA LEU A 302 -18.64 -64.88 171.75
C LEU A 302 -18.97 -63.58 172.53
N PRO A 303 -19.10 -63.59 173.88
CA PRO A 303 -19.96 -62.66 174.64
C PRO A 303 -19.57 -61.17 174.56
#